data_AF-A0A3D3WD47-F1
#
_entry.id   AF-A0A3D3WD47-F1
#
_cell.length_a   1.000
_cell.length_b   1.000
_cell.length_c   1.000
_cell.angle_alpha   90.00
_cell.angle_beta   90.00
_cell.angle_gamma   90.00
#
_symmetry.space_group_name_H-M   'P 1'
#
loop_
_entity.id
_entity.type
_entity.pdbx_description
1 polymer ?
#
loop_
_entity_poly.entity_id
_entity_poly.type
_entity_poly.pdbx_seq_one_letter_code
_entity_poly.pdbx_strand_id
1 'polypeptide(L)'
;SVLVGYIARKLGCPVRLIEDRLENMRAGDAHGPERKFDITIAFDQDGTVRSMKMRALDNAGAYAGRAPFQLGKPISAIVGPYQINSVAYHALSVTTNKTVQEAVRGFGQAPTNYAIETAMDRVAEYLG
;
A
#
# COMPACT_ATOMS: atom_id res chain seq x y z
N SER A 1 -6.90 -21.86 -5.80
CA SER A 1 -7.84 -22.96 -5.48
C SER A 1 -8.69 -23.40 -6.67
N VAL A 2 -9.17 -22.49 -7.53
CA VAL A 2 -10.01 -22.82 -8.71
C VAL A 2 -9.34 -23.81 -9.67
N LEU A 3 -8.06 -23.59 -10.01
CA LEU A 3 -7.31 -24.47 -10.91
C LEU A 3 -7.23 -25.93 -10.40
N VAL A 4 -6.80 -26.10 -9.14
CA VAL A 4 -6.70 -27.43 -8.51
C VAL A 4 -8.07 -28.11 -8.42
N GLY A 5 -9.11 -27.35 -8.06
CA GLY A 5 -10.49 -27.87 -8.01
C GLY A 5 -11.00 -28.34 -9.37
N TYR A 6 -10.70 -27.61 -10.44
CA TYR A 6 -11.05 -28.01 -11.80
C TYR A 6 -10.33 -29.30 -12.22
N ILE A 7 -9.02 -29.39 -11.98
CA ILE A 7 -8.22 -30.57 -12.34
C ILE A 7 -8.69 -31.80 -11.55
N ALA A 8 -8.94 -31.66 -10.24
CA ALA A 8 -9.45 -32.75 -9.42
C ALA A 8 -10.80 -33.28 -9.93
N ARG A 9 -11.73 -32.39 -10.31
CA ARG A 9 -13.01 -32.80 -10.93
C ARG A 9 -12.81 -33.52 -12.26
N LYS A 10 -11.90 -33.02 -13.10
CA LYS A 10 -11.65 -33.60 -14.43
C LYS A 10 -11.01 -34.99 -14.35
N LEU A 11 -10.12 -35.22 -13.38
CA LEU A 11 -9.41 -36.50 -13.21
C LEU A 11 -10.14 -37.50 -12.30
N GLY A 12 -11.16 -37.06 -11.56
CA GLY A 12 -11.91 -37.92 -10.65
C GLY A 12 -11.11 -38.38 -9.43
N CYS A 13 -10.00 -37.69 -9.10
CA CYS A 13 -9.12 -38.05 -8.00
C CYS A 13 -8.61 -36.80 -7.25
N PRO A 14 -8.14 -36.94 -5.99
CA PRO A 14 -7.54 -35.84 -5.25
C PRO A 14 -6.26 -35.32 -5.92
N VAL A 15 -6.13 -33.99 -6.00
CA VAL A 15 -4.96 -33.30 -6.58
C VAL A 15 -4.43 -32.30 -5.57
N ARG A 16 -3.10 -32.21 -5.48
CA ARG A 16 -2.39 -31.24 -4.62
C ARG A 16 -1.40 -30.44 -5.47
N LEU A 17 -1.44 -29.12 -5.33
CA LEU A 17 -0.44 -28.20 -5.88
C LEU A 17 0.46 -27.72 -4.74
N ILE A 18 1.76 -27.92 -4.87
CA ILE A 18 2.77 -27.37 -3.97
C ILE A 18 3.67 -26.52 -4.85
N GLU A 19 3.68 -25.22 -4.60
CA GLU A 19 4.60 -24.30 -5.27
C GLU A 19 5.98 -24.43 -4.64
N ASP A 20 7.02 -24.33 -5.46
CA ASP A 20 8.34 -24.01 -4.95
C ASP A 20 8.45 -22.52 -4.56
N ARG A 21 9.58 -22.14 -3.95
CA ARG A 21 9.81 -20.76 -3.49
C ARG A 21 9.79 -19.76 -4.65
N LEU A 22 10.34 -20.13 -5.80
CA LEU A 22 10.51 -19.25 -6.94
C LEU A 22 9.17 -19.04 -7.66
N GLU A 23 8.39 -20.10 -7.81
CA GLU A 23 7.01 -20.07 -8.28
C GLU A 23 6.17 -19.17 -7.38
N ASN A 24 6.22 -19.36 -6.07
CA ASN A 24 5.49 -18.52 -5.12
C ASN A 24 5.93 -17.05 -5.15
N MET A 25 7.23 -16.76 -5.28
CA MET A 25 7.71 -15.37 -5.37
C MET A 25 7.44 -14.69 -6.72
N ARG A 26 7.22 -15.45 -7.80
CA ARG A 26 6.97 -14.92 -9.14
C ARG A 26 5.49 -14.87 -9.50
N ALA A 27 4.73 -15.88 -9.12
CA ALA A 27 3.33 -16.06 -9.49
C ALA A 27 2.39 -15.83 -8.30
N GLY A 28 2.92 -15.83 -7.08
CA GLY A 28 2.11 -15.66 -5.88
C GLY A 28 1.57 -14.25 -5.75
N ASP A 29 0.29 -14.18 -5.39
CA ASP A 29 -0.45 -12.99 -4.97
C ASP A 29 0.06 -12.47 -3.60
N ALA A 30 1.35 -12.20 -3.44
CA ALA A 30 1.95 -11.79 -2.17
C ALA A 30 2.90 -10.59 -2.31
N HIS A 31 2.87 -9.90 -3.45
CA HIS A 31 3.71 -8.74 -3.64
C HIS A 31 3.24 -7.59 -2.73
N GLY A 32 4.23 -6.97 -2.07
CA GLY A 32 4.01 -5.82 -1.20
C GLY A 32 3.72 -4.54 -1.98
N PRO A 33 3.37 -3.46 -1.26
CA PRO A 33 3.00 -2.19 -1.86
C PRO A 33 4.16 -1.55 -2.63
N GLU A 34 3.90 -1.19 -3.89
CA GLU A 34 4.76 -0.31 -4.67
C GLU A 34 4.08 1.06 -4.78
N ARG A 35 4.52 2.01 -3.93
CA ARG A 35 3.88 3.33 -3.80
C ARG A 35 4.87 4.47 -3.93
N LYS A 36 4.40 5.54 -4.56
CA LYS A 36 5.05 6.86 -4.53
C LYS A 36 4.16 7.83 -3.78
N PHE A 37 4.77 8.61 -2.89
CA PHE A 37 4.09 9.62 -2.11
C PHE A 37 4.65 10.99 -2.43
N ASP A 38 3.77 11.92 -2.79
CA ASP A 38 4.09 13.35 -2.84
C ASP A 38 3.38 14.02 -1.66
N ILE A 39 4.15 14.59 -0.73
CA ILE A 39 3.64 15.21 0.48
C ILE A 39 4.02 16.69 0.50
N THR A 40 3.05 17.54 0.80
CA THR A 40 3.23 18.97 1.09
C THR A 40 2.72 19.24 2.50
N ILE A 41 3.52 19.89 3.32
CA ILE A 41 3.18 20.24 4.70
C ILE A 41 3.32 21.74 4.87
N ALA A 42 2.34 22.34 5.55
CA ALA A 42 2.46 23.70 6.09
C ALA A 42 2.66 23.61 7.61
N PHE A 43 3.65 24.33 8.12
CA PHE A 43 4.03 24.33 9.53
C PHE A 43 4.48 25.73 9.97
N ASP A 44 4.38 26.00 11.27
CA ASP A 44 4.86 27.23 11.88
C ASP A 44 6.32 27.10 12.36
N GLN A 45 6.95 28.21 12.69
CA GLN A 45 8.34 28.24 13.20
C GLN A 45 8.53 27.47 14.50
N ASP A 46 7.46 27.24 15.27
CA ASP A 46 7.49 26.45 16.50
C ASP A 46 7.35 24.93 16.27
N GLY A 47 7.29 24.50 15.01
CA GLY A 47 7.11 23.09 14.62
C GLY A 47 5.66 22.63 14.54
N THR A 48 4.68 23.48 14.84
CA THR A 48 3.26 23.12 14.75
C THR A 48 2.84 22.90 13.31
N VAL A 49 2.43 21.68 12.97
CA VAL A 49 1.90 21.36 11.64
C VAL A 49 0.45 21.82 11.50
N ARG A 50 0.17 22.67 10.51
CA ARG A 50 -1.15 23.25 10.26
C ARG A 50 -1.96 22.46 9.24
N SER A 51 -1.31 21.99 8.18
CA SER A 51 -2.00 21.24 7.13
C SER A 51 -1.08 20.27 6.40
N MET A 52 -1.67 19.20 5.87
CA MET A 52 -0.97 18.22 5.05
C MET A 52 -1.75 17.91 3.77
N LYS A 53 -1.08 17.93 2.63
CA LYS A 53 -1.57 17.38 1.36
C LYS A 53 -0.72 16.18 0.99
N MET A 54 -1.36 15.04 0.77
CA MET A 54 -0.69 13.80 0.39
C MET A 54 -1.30 13.24 -0.89
N ARG A 55 -0.45 12.96 -1.88
CA ARG A 55 -0.80 12.20 -3.07
C ARG A 55 -0.13 10.84 -3.01
N ALA A 56 -0.89 9.77 -3.16
CA ALA A 56 -0.38 8.41 -3.20
C ALA A 56 -0.65 7.81 -4.59
N LEU A 57 0.41 7.45 -5.30
CA LEU A 57 0.34 6.65 -6.53
C LEU A 57 0.75 5.22 -6.21
N ASP A 58 -0.13 4.27 -6.46
CA ASP A 58 0.01 2.85 -6.13
C ASP A 58 -0.01 2.01 -7.40
N ASN A 59 0.93 1.08 -7.52
CA ASN A 59 0.94 0.10 -8.60
C ASN A 59 0.27 -1.20 -8.16
N ALA A 60 -0.97 -1.43 -8.63
CA ALA A 60 -1.73 -2.63 -8.30
C ALA A 60 -1.23 -3.91 -9.01
N GLY A 61 -0.39 -3.77 -10.03
CA GLY A 61 -0.01 -4.87 -10.93
C GLY A 61 -1.06 -5.13 -12.01
N ALA A 62 -1.13 -6.37 -12.50
CA ALA A 62 -1.92 -6.76 -13.67
C ALA A 62 -3.44 -6.51 -13.58
N TYR A 63 -4.02 -6.61 -12.38
CA TYR A 63 -5.44 -6.33 -12.13
C TYR A 63 -5.62 -5.72 -10.74
N ALA A 64 -6.73 -4.99 -10.54
CA ALA A 64 -6.94 -4.20 -9.32
C ALA A 64 -6.93 -5.04 -8.04
N GLY A 65 -7.51 -6.25 -8.07
CA GLY A 65 -7.54 -7.15 -6.91
C GLY A 65 -8.03 -6.45 -5.65
N ARG A 66 -7.25 -6.56 -4.55
CA ARG A 66 -7.49 -5.83 -3.30
C ARG A 66 -6.66 -4.55 -3.15
N ALA A 67 -5.79 -4.22 -4.10
CA ALA A 67 -4.84 -3.12 -3.97
C ALA A 67 -5.50 -1.75 -3.68
N PRO A 68 -6.60 -1.34 -4.35
CA PRO A 68 -7.26 -0.06 -4.06
C PRO A 68 -7.76 0.08 -2.61
N PHE A 69 -8.19 -1.02 -1.98
CA PHE A 69 -8.64 -0.98 -0.57
C PHE A 69 -7.49 -0.69 0.40
N GLN A 70 -6.26 -1.05 0.02
CA GLN A 70 -5.06 -0.75 0.80
C GLN A 70 -4.70 0.74 0.78
N LEU A 71 -5.25 1.53 -0.15
CA LEU A 71 -5.15 3.00 -0.15
C LEU A 71 -6.27 3.65 0.66
N GLY A 72 -7.42 2.98 0.78
CA GLY A 72 -8.53 3.44 1.60
C GLY A 72 -8.28 3.28 3.10
N LYS A 73 -7.69 2.15 3.54
CA LYS A 73 -7.47 1.89 4.98
C LYS A 73 -6.69 3.00 5.70
N PRO A 74 -5.60 3.56 5.14
CA PRO A 74 -4.84 4.61 5.81
C PRO A 74 -5.60 5.89 6.13
N ILE A 75 -6.75 6.13 5.50
CA ILE A 75 -7.57 7.33 5.73
C ILE A 75 -7.96 7.44 7.22
N SER A 76 -8.21 6.33 7.91
CA SER A 76 -8.58 6.34 9.32
C SER A 76 -7.48 6.80 10.27
N ALA A 77 -6.23 6.84 9.80
CA ALA A 77 -5.05 7.24 10.56
C ALA A 77 -4.12 8.12 9.69
N ILE A 78 -4.72 8.96 8.84
CA ILE A 78 -3.97 9.70 7.81
C ILE A 78 -3.05 10.78 8.40
N VAL A 79 -3.26 11.16 9.66
CA VAL A 79 -2.40 12.09 10.42
C VAL A 79 -1.48 11.39 11.40
N GLY A 80 -1.43 10.05 11.41
CA GLY A 80 -0.63 9.29 12.37
C GLY A 80 -0.92 9.71 13.82
N PRO A 81 0.11 9.88 14.66
CA PRO A 81 -0.03 10.37 16.04
C PRO A 81 -0.15 11.90 16.17
N TYR A 82 -0.20 12.64 15.06
CA TYR A 82 -0.12 14.11 15.06
C TYR A 82 -1.50 14.78 15.10
N GLN A 83 -1.55 16.01 15.59
CA GLN A 83 -2.75 16.85 15.56
C GLN A 83 -2.74 17.76 14.32
N ILE A 84 -3.30 17.26 13.20
CA ILE A 84 -3.38 18.01 11.94
C ILE A 84 -4.85 18.12 11.53
N ASN A 85 -5.42 19.32 11.64
CA ASN A 85 -6.86 19.54 11.45
C ASN A 85 -7.26 19.83 10.00
N SER A 86 -6.31 19.91 9.07
CA SER A 86 -6.55 20.18 7.66
C SER A 86 -5.75 19.22 6.80
N VAL A 87 -6.43 18.26 6.17
CA VAL A 87 -5.79 17.21 5.37
C VAL A 87 -6.48 17.02 4.03
N ALA A 88 -5.69 16.96 2.97
CA ALA A 88 -6.15 16.55 1.65
C ALA A 88 -5.39 15.29 1.22
N TYR A 89 -6.12 14.18 1.00
CA TYR A 89 -5.54 12.92 0.53
C TYR A 89 -6.10 12.57 -0.85
N HIS A 90 -5.20 12.35 -1.81
CA HIS A 90 -5.54 11.90 -3.16
C HIS A 90 -4.82 10.59 -3.46
N ALA A 91 -5.58 9.51 -3.57
CA ALA A 91 -5.06 8.19 -3.90
C ALA A 91 -5.41 7.80 -5.33
N LEU A 92 -4.41 7.32 -6.08
CA LEU A 92 -4.56 6.77 -7.41
C LEU A 92 -3.89 5.40 -7.46
N SER A 93 -4.66 4.37 -7.79
CA SER A 93 -4.14 3.03 -8.07
C SER A 93 -4.14 2.78 -9.56
N VAL A 94 -3.01 2.36 -10.11
CA VAL A 94 -2.83 2.09 -11.55
C VAL A 94 -2.47 0.62 -11.76
N THR A 95 -2.98 0.06 -12.86
CA THR A 95 -2.60 -1.30 -13.30
C THR A 95 -1.37 -1.24 -14.20
N THR A 96 -0.52 -2.24 -14.10
CA THR A 96 0.70 -2.40 -14.91
C THR A 96 0.89 -3.85 -15.35
N ASN A 97 1.93 -4.16 -16.12
CA ASN A 97 2.27 -5.53 -16.48
C ASN A 97 3.06 -6.29 -15.40
N LYS A 98 3.10 -5.80 -14.16
CA LYS A 98 3.71 -6.51 -13.03
C LYS A 98 2.71 -7.50 -12.40
N THR A 99 3.23 -8.43 -11.61
CA THR A 99 2.43 -9.31 -10.76
C THR A 99 1.60 -8.51 -9.77
N VAL A 100 0.46 -9.07 -9.36
CA VAL A 100 -0.53 -8.34 -8.58
C VAL A 100 -0.09 -8.16 -7.15
N GLN A 101 -0.35 -6.96 -6.63
CA GLN A 101 -0.17 -6.64 -5.23
C GLN A 101 -1.33 -7.20 -4.39
N GLU A 102 -1.00 -7.70 -3.20
CA GLU A 102 -1.99 -8.18 -2.25
C GLU A 102 -1.77 -7.62 -0.85
N ALA A 103 -2.67 -8.01 0.06
CA ALA A 103 -2.62 -7.67 1.46
C ALA A 103 -1.29 -8.13 2.11
N VAL A 104 -0.41 -7.18 2.42
CA VAL A 104 0.71 -7.39 3.35
C VAL A 104 0.34 -6.81 4.72
N ARG A 105 0.98 -7.30 5.79
CA ARG A 105 0.71 -6.90 7.19
C ARG A 105 0.59 -5.37 7.31
N GLY A 106 -0.53 -4.93 7.90
CA GLY A 106 -0.87 -3.50 8.04
C GLY A 106 -1.72 -2.93 6.90
N PHE A 107 -1.86 -3.67 5.78
CA PHE A 107 -2.79 -3.39 4.69
C PHE A 107 -2.69 -1.95 4.15
N GLY A 108 -1.46 -1.55 3.81
CA GLY A 108 -1.13 -0.22 3.31
C GLY A 108 -0.80 0.83 4.38
N GLN A 109 -0.93 0.52 5.68
CA GLN A 109 -0.62 1.51 6.71
C GLN A 109 0.87 1.74 6.92
N ALA A 110 1.68 0.69 6.89
CA ALA A 110 3.13 0.81 7.06
C ALA A 110 3.79 1.81 6.06
N PRO A 111 3.57 1.71 4.73
CA PRO A 111 4.16 2.68 3.80
C PRO A 111 3.60 4.09 3.95
N THR A 112 2.34 4.24 4.38
CA THR A 112 1.73 5.56 4.61
C THR A 112 2.33 6.23 5.84
N ASN A 113 2.47 5.49 6.95
CA ASN A 113 3.17 5.98 8.15
C ASN A 113 4.60 6.37 7.81
N TYR A 114 5.34 5.51 7.10
CA TYR A 114 6.70 5.83 6.68
C TYR A 114 6.78 7.17 5.94
N ALA A 115 5.84 7.44 5.03
CA ALA A 115 5.77 8.70 4.30
C ALA A 115 5.46 9.90 5.21
N ILE A 116 4.55 9.75 6.18
CA ILE A 116 4.22 10.80 7.17
C ILE A 116 5.43 11.11 8.05
N GLU A 117 6.02 10.09 8.68
CA GLU A 117 7.17 10.24 9.59
C GLU A 117 8.37 10.86 8.86
N THR A 118 8.67 10.40 7.64
CA THR A 118 9.74 10.99 6.83
C THR A 118 9.48 12.48 6.52
N ALA A 119 8.21 12.86 6.37
CA ALA A 119 7.84 14.25 6.13
C ALA A 119 7.97 15.10 7.40
N MET A 120 7.71 14.53 8.58
CA MET A 120 7.94 15.17 9.87
C MET A 120 9.43 15.33 10.16
N ASP A 121 10.24 14.31 9.88
CA ASP A 121 11.71 14.36 10.00
C ASP A 121 12.28 15.52 9.17
N ARG A 122 11.76 15.72 7.95
CA ARG A 122 12.15 16.85 7.08
C ARG A 122 11.75 18.22 7.64
N VAL A 123 10.60 18.31 8.30
CA VAL A 123 10.17 19.55 8.97
C VAL A 123 11.10 19.86 10.14
N ALA A 124 11.42 18.85 10.97
CA ALA A 124 12.35 19.00 12.08
C ALA A 124 13.74 19.42 11.58
N GLU A 125 14.29 18.73 10.58
CA GLU A 125 15.59 19.07 9.98
C GLU A 125 15.63 20.51 9.43
N TYR A 126 14.52 20.99 8.87
CA TYR A 126 14.42 22.35 8.36
C TYR A 126 14.42 23.42 9.47
N LEU A 127 13.82 23.12 10.62
CA LEU A 127 13.73 24.06 11.76
C LEU A 127 14.99 24.07 12.65
N GLY A 128 15.79 23.00 12.59
CA GLY A 128 17.00 22.80 13.41
C GLY A 128 16.73 22.06 14.72
#